data_AF-A0A0C3FCL2-F1
#
_entry.id   AF-A0A0C3FCL2-F1
#
_cell.length_a   1.000
_cell.length_b   1.000
_cell.length_c   1.000
_cell.angle_alpha   90.00
_cell.angle_beta   90.00
_cell.angle_gamma   90.00
#
_symmetry.space_group_name_H-M   'P 1'
#
loop_
_entity.id
_entity.type
_entity.pdbx_description
1 polymer ?
#
loop_
_entity_poly.entity_id
_entity_poly.type
_entity_poly.pdbx_seq_one_letter_code
_entity_poly.pdbx_strand_id
1 'polypeptide(L)'
;YLTTIHPDYAILAARIAISNLHKETTKNFSQLIRDLYNFVSLVVVNPKNGAGMISKETYDIVQANATVLDSAIIYDCDFHYNYFGFKTLERSYLLRINGHVAERPQQMITHVTVGIHGSDIEHILETYNLIS
;
A
#
# COMPACT_ATOMS: atom_id res chain seq x y z
N TYR A 1 -0.33 -22.99 -17.61
CA TYR A 1 0.26 -22.78 -16.28
C TYR A 1 1.69 -23.32 -16.34
N LEU A 2 2.71 -22.48 -16.53
CA LEU A 2 4.11 -22.96 -16.68
C LEU A 2 4.72 -23.41 -15.35
N THR A 3 4.05 -23.15 -14.22
CA THR A 3 4.48 -23.62 -12.90
C THR A 3 4.41 -25.14 -12.75
N THR A 4 3.63 -25.83 -13.60
CA THR A 4 3.63 -27.31 -13.66
C THR A 4 4.87 -27.86 -14.38
N ILE A 5 5.66 -27.00 -15.04
CA ILE A 5 6.93 -27.35 -15.68
C ILE A 5 8.09 -27.13 -14.70
N HIS A 6 8.12 -25.97 -14.03
CA HIS A 6 9.11 -25.68 -13.00
C HIS A 6 8.56 -24.65 -11.99
N PRO A 7 8.76 -24.82 -10.67
CA PRO A 7 8.26 -23.90 -9.65
C PRO A 7 8.77 -22.45 -9.83
N ASP A 8 9.98 -22.26 -10.35
CA ASP A 8 10.57 -20.92 -10.55
C ASP A 8 9.80 -20.03 -11.52
N TYR A 9 8.97 -20.60 -12.42
CA TYR A 9 8.10 -19.79 -13.27
C TYR A 9 7.07 -19.00 -12.44
N ALA A 10 6.67 -19.51 -11.27
CA ALA A 10 5.79 -18.79 -10.35
C ALA A 10 6.51 -17.57 -9.74
N ILE A 11 7.79 -17.75 -9.39
CA ILE A 11 8.63 -16.70 -8.82
C ILE A 11 8.89 -15.60 -9.86
N LEU A 12 9.20 -16.00 -11.09
CA LEU A 12 9.40 -15.07 -12.21
C LEU A 12 8.12 -14.27 -12.48
N ALA A 13 6.96 -14.93 -12.54
CA ALA A 13 5.68 -14.25 -12.74
C ALA A 13 5.36 -13.26 -11.61
N ALA A 14 5.64 -13.63 -10.35
CA ALA A 14 5.48 -12.73 -9.21
C ALA A 14 6.38 -11.49 -9.35
N ARG A 15 7.67 -11.68 -9.63
CA ARG A 15 8.63 -10.58 -9.81
C ARG A 15 8.24 -9.61 -10.93
N ILE A 16 7.76 -10.13 -12.07
CA ILE A 16 7.28 -9.31 -13.17
C ILE A 16 6.05 -8.48 -12.74
N ALA A 17 5.08 -9.13 -12.08
CA ALA A 17 3.86 -8.46 -11.65
C ALA A 17 4.15 -7.34 -10.62
N ILE A 18 5.00 -7.62 -9.63
CA ILE A 18 5.40 -6.65 -8.61
C ILE A 18 6.23 -5.51 -9.22
N SER A 19 7.17 -5.82 -10.12
CA SER A 19 7.95 -4.80 -10.82
C SER A 19 7.07 -3.87 -11.66
N ASN A 20 6.02 -4.38 -12.30
CA ASN A 20 5.05 -3.56 -13.01
C ASN A 20 4.24 -2.69 -12.05
N LEU A 21 3.76 -3.24 -10.93
CA LEU A 21 3.08 -2.45 -9.91
C LEU A 21 3.96 -1.29 -9.41
N HIS A 22 5.25 -1.54 -9.16
CA HIS A 22 6.18 -0.49 -8.73
C HIS A 22 6.39 0.61 -9.78
N LYS A 23 6.23 0.32 -11.07
CA LYS A 23 6.31 1.33 -12.15
C LYS A 23 5.04 2.17 -12.26
N GLU A 24 3.90 1.59 -11.92
CA GLU A 24 2.58 2.23 -12.04
C GLU A 24 2.16 2.97 -10.76
N THR A 25 2.86 2.77 -9.64
CA THR A 25 2.52 3.35 -8.33
C THR A 25 3.60 4.27 -7.77
N THR A 26 3.16 5.27 -7.00
CA THR A 26 4.05 6.21 -6.32
C THR A 26 4.88 5.51 -5.25
N LYS A 27 6.19 5.78 -5.21
CA LYS A 27 7.10 5.21 -4.21
C LYS A 27 6.88 5.80 -2.82
N ASN A 28 6.72 7.12 -2.69
CA ASN A 28 6.61 7.75 -1.38
C ASN A 28 5.23 7.49 -0.76
N PHE A 29 5.21 6.97 0.47
CA PHE A 29 4.00 6.64 1.19
C PHE A 29 3.22 7.90 1.60
N SER A 30 3.93 8.94 2.06
CA SER A 30 3.32 10.23 2.42
C SER A 30 2.58 10.88 1.24
N GLN A 31 3.09 10.71 0.01
CA GLN A 31 2.43 11.19 -1.20
C GLN A 31 1.20 10.35 -1.55
N LEU A 32 1.29 9.02 -1.45
CA LEU A 32 0.13 8.15 -1.64
C LEU A 32 -1.01 8.51 -0.69
N ILE A 33 -0.73 8.67 0.61
CA ILE A 33 -1.75 9.02 1.61
C ILE A 33 -2.37 10.38 1.31
N ARG A 34 -1.58 11.33 0.80
CA ARG A 34 -2.10 12.62 0.31
C ARG A 34 -3.03 12.45 -0.88
N ASP A 35 -2.66 11.62 -1.84
CA ASP A 35 -3.47 11.37 -3.03
C ASP A 35 -4.80 10.67 -2.64
N LEU A 36 -4.75 9.69 -1.74
CA LEU A 36 -5.92 8.98 -1.23
C LEU A 36 -6.84 9.84 -0.34
N TYR A 37 -6.26 10.76 0.44
CA TYR A 37 -7.03 11.70 1.25
C TYR A 37 -7.73 12.76 0.39
N ASN A 38 -7.02 13.31 -0.61
CA ASN A 38 -7.57 14.30 -1.53
C ASN A 38 -8.46 13.68 -2.62
N PHE A 39 -8.44 12.36 -2.78
CA PHE A 39 -9.26 11.68 -3.75
C PHE A 39 -10.76 11.82 -3.40
N VAL A 40 -11.47 12.58 -4.21
CA VAL A 40 -12.93 12.66 -4.17
C VAL A 40 -13.48 11.63 -5.15
N SER A 41 -13.99 10.51 -4.62
CA SER A 41 -14.63 9.51 -5.46
C SER A 41 -15.88 10.08 -6.14
N LEU A 42 -15.90 10.05 -7.48
CA LEU A 42 -17.03 10.49 -8.31
C LEU A 42 -18.34 9.73 -8.03
N VAL A 43 -18.27 8.57 -7.37
CA VAL A 43 -19.42 7.72 -7.04
C VAL A 43 -20.02 8.07 -5.67
N VAL A 44 -19.28 8.75 -4.79
CA VAL A 44 -19.74 9.13 -3.45
C VAL A 44 -20.02 10.63 -3.42
N VAL A 45 -21.12 11.02 -4.07
CA VAL A 45 -21.67 12.38 -3.93
C VAL A 45 -22.46 12.43 -2.61
N ASN A 46 -21.75 12.47 -1.48
CA ASN A 46 -22.30 12.99 -0.24
C ASN A 46 -21.74 14.41 -0.04
N PRO A 47 -22.51 15.47 -0.34
CA PRO A 47 -22.00 16.85 -0.43
C PRO A 47 -21.50 17.45 0.90
N LYS A 48 -21.63 16.74 2.01
CA LYS A 48 -21.41 17.29 3.36
C LYS A 48 -20.07 16.89 3.99
N ASN A 49 -19.50 15.75 3.59
CA ASN A 49 -18.25 15.24 4.13
C ASN A 49 -17.39 14.82 2.95
N GLY A 50 -16.27 15.51 2.69
CA GLY A 50 -15.30 15.09 1.69
C GLY A 50 -14.85 13.66 2.00
N ALA A 51 -15.38 12.69 1.26
CA ALA A 51 -15.17 11.27 1.52
C ALA A 51 -13.83 10.82 0.95
N GLY A 52 -12.74 11.35 1.52
CA GLY A 52 -11.40 10.81 1.30
C GLY A 52 -11.35 9.35 1.76
N MET A 53 -10.57 8.52 1.07
CA MET A 53 -10.43 7.09 1.43
C MET A 53 -9.71 6.89 2.77
N ILE A 54 -9.02 7.92 3.24
CA ILE A 54 -8.24 7.94 4.49
C ILE A 54 -8.82 8.99 5.43
N SER A 55 -8.81 8.71 6.73
CA SER A 55 -9.26 9.65 7.76
C SER A 55 -8.30 10.84 7.86
N LYS A 56 -8.84 12.00 8.27
CA LYS A 56 -8.01 13.19 8.51
C LYS A 56 -6.93 12.94 9.58
N GLU A 57 -7.27 12.18 10.62
CA GLU A 57 -6.34 11.83 11.70
C GLU A 57 -5.13 11.04 11.17
N THR A 58 -5.37 9.98 10.40
CA THR A 58 -4.30 9.18 9.78
C THR A 58 -3.48 10.04 8.81
N TYR A 59 -4.13 10.88 8.02
CA TYR A 59 -3.44 11.82 7.13
C TYR A 59 -2.51 12.76 7.90
N ASP A 60 -3.00 13.40 8.95
CA ASP A 60 -2.22 14.37 9.75
C ASP A 60 -1.02 13.69 10.42
N ILE A 61 -1.19 12.47 10.97
CA ILE A 61 -0.10 11.68 11.56
C ILE A 61 0.97 11.34 10.53
N VAL A 62 0.57 10.85 9.35
CA VAL A 62 1.50 10.47 8.29
C VAL A 62 2.25 11.69 7.75
N GLN A 63 1.57 12.83 7.56
CA GLN A 63 2.24 14.04 7.09
C GLN A 63 3.21 14.60 8.13
N ALA A 64 2.87 14.56 9.43
CA ALA A 64 3.75 15.00 10.50
C ALA A 64 5.04 14.15 10.60
N ASN A 65 4.96 12.87 10.22
CA ASN A 65 6.07 11.92 10.32
C ASN A 65 6.56 11.39 8.96
N ALA A 66 6.29 12.13 7.88
CA ALA A 66 6.49 11.68 6.51
C ALA A 66 7.92 11.18 6.24
N THR A 67 8.93 11.92 6.71
CA THR A 67 10.35 11.56 6.49
C THR A 67 10.72 10.23 7.15
N VAL A 68 10.21 9.97 8.36
CA VAL A 68 10.49 8.74 9.11
C VAL A 68 9.78 7.55 8.47
N LEU A 69 8.49 7.71 8.17
CA LEU A 69 7.68 6.64 7.58
C LEU A 69 8.14 6.30 6.15
N ASP A 70 8.43 7.29 5.31
CA ASP A 70 8.89 7.06 3.94
C ASP A 70 10.27 6.37 3.89
N SER A 71 11.13 6.58 4.90
CA SER A 71 12.45 5.95 4.98
C SER A 71 12.45 4.58 5.64
N ALA A 72 11.44 4.28 6.47
CA ALA A 72 11.31 2.99 7.13
C ALA A 72 10.82 1.87 6.20
N ILE A 73 10.07 2.21 5.15
CA ILE A 73 9.44 1.20 4.29
C ILE A 73 10.47 0.52 3.37
N ILE A 74 10.56 -0.81 3.47
CA ILE A 74 11.45 -1.64 2.66
C ILE A 74 10.67 -2.27 1.51
N TYR A 75 10.64 -1.59 0.37
CA TYR A 75 9.88 -2.06 -0.82
C TYR A 75 10.37 -3.38 -1.42
N ASP A 76 11.60 -3.81 -1.11
CA ASP A 76 12.10 -5.10 -1.57
C ASP A 76 11.32 -6.28 -0.94
N CYS A 77 10.70 -6.08 0.24
CA CYS A 77 9.84 -7.08 0.86
C CYS A 77 8.58 -7.41 0.03
N ASP A 78 8.18 -6.54 -0.92
CA ASP A 78 7.10 -6.87 -1.86
C ASP A 78 7.44 -8.12 -2.70
N PHE A 79 8.72 -8.40 -2.96
CA PHE A 79 9.16 -9.57 -3.73
C PHE A 79 9.07 -10.89 -2.96
N HIS A 80 8.76 -10.87 -1.66
CA HIS A 80 8.52 -12.08 -0.88
C HIS A 80 7.16 -12.73 -1.18
N TYR A 81 6.21 -11.98 -1.76
CA TYR A 81 4.92 -12.55 -2.14
C TYR A 81 5.06 -13.50 -3.34
N ASN A 82 4.44 -14.67 -3.22
CA ASN A 82 4.22 -15.53 -4.37
C ASN A 82 3.17 -14.91 -5.32
N TYR A 83 3.14 -15.37 -6.57
CA TYR A 83 2.28 -14.79 -7.61
C TYR A 83 0.79 -14.76 -7.22
N PHE A 84 0.29 -15.84 -6.63
CA PHE A 84 -1.12 -15.93 -6.24
C PHE A 84 -1.47 -15.03 -5.06
N GLY A 85 -0.61 -14.99 -4.04
CA GLY A 85 -0.75 -14.12 -2.89
C GLY A 85 -0.78 -12.66 -3.32
N PHE A 86 0.15 -12.27 -4.20
CA PHE A 86 0.15 -10.94 -4.80
C PHE A 86 -1.15 -10.64 -5.58
N LYS A 87 -1.63 -11.57 -6.42
CA LYS A 87 -2.88 -11.37 -7.17
C LYS A 87 -4.12 -11.28 -6.28
N THR A 88 -4.13 -11.96 -5.15
CA THR A 88 -5.19 -11.80 -4.13
C THR A 88 -5.14 -10.40 -3.51
N LEU A 89 -3.95 -9.91 -3.15
CA LEU A 89 -3.76 -8.56 -2.61
C LEU A 89 -4.18 -7.48 -3.63
N GLU A 90 -3.70 -7.59 -4.86
CA GLU A 90 -4.01 -6.68 -5.96
C GLU A 90 -5.52 -6.60 -6.25
N ARG A 91 -6.25 -7.70 -6.10
CA ARG A 91 -7.68 -7.76 -6.38
C ARG A 91 -8.54 -7.04 -5.33
N SER A 92 -8.23 -7.23 -4.05
CA SER A 92 -9.18 -6.88 -2.98
C SER A 92 -8.62 -6.04 -1.84
N TYR A 93 -7.30 -5.99 -1.66
CA TYR A 93 -6.69 -5.35 -0.48
C TYR A 93 -6.04 -4.01 -0.80
N LEU A 94 -5.40 -3.88 -1.96
CA LEU A 94 -4.73 -2.64 -2.34
C LEU A 94 -5.73 -1.58 -2.78
N LEU A 95 -5.61 -0.37 -2.21
CA LEU A 95 -6.48 0.74 -2.54
C LEU A 95 -6.31 1.20 -4.00
N ARG A 96 -7.42 1.67 -4.59
CA ARG A 96 -7.50 2.04 -6.00
C ARG A 96 -7.97 3.46 -6.18
N ILE A 97 -7.32 4.17 -7.09
CA ILE A 97 -7.71 5.51 -7.56
C ILE A 97 -8.17 5.35 -9.01
N ASN A 98 -9.40 5.77 -9.31
CA ASN A 98 -9.99 5.66 -10.66
C ASN A 98 -9.91 4.25 -11.28
N GLY A 99 -10.04 3.20 -10.46
CA GLY A 99 -9.98 1.80 -10.91
C GLY A 99 -8.57 1.22 -11.07
N HIS A 100 -7.53 2.04 -10.97
CA HIS A 100 -6.13 1.61 -10.98
C HIS A 100 -5.61 1.43 -9.55
N VAL A 101 -4.77 0.42 -9.34
CA VAL A 101 -4.11 0.19 -8.04
C VAL A 101 -3.15 1.33 -7.77
N ALA A 102 -3.35 2.04 -6.66
CA ALA A 102 -2.53 3.18 -6.26
C ALA A 102 -1.48 2.79 -5.21
N GLU A 103 -1.75 1.74 -4.44
CA GLU A 103 -0.98 1.34 -3.27
C GLU A 103 -0.13 0.10 -3.52
N ARG A 104 1.06 0.05 -2.90
CA ARG A 104 1.93 -1.14 -2.83
C ARG A 104 1.64 -1.96 -1.58
N PRO A 105 1.93 -3.27 -1.56
CA PRO A 105 1.70 -4.10 -0.37
C PRO A 105 2.37 -3.54 0.90
N GLN A 106 3.61 -3.07 0.84
CA GLN A 106 4.24 -2.42 2.01
C GLN A 106 3.51 -1.15 2.48
N GLN A 107 3.00 -0.34 1.56
CA GLN A 107 2.25 0.87 1.90
C GLN A 107 0.91 0.51 2.57
N MET A 108 0.28 -0.57 2.10
CA MET A 108 -0.93 -1.12 2.72
C MET A 108 -0.67 -1.53 4.17
N ILE A 109 0.39 -2.30 4.43
CA ILE A 109 0.76 -2.69 5.79
C ILE A 109 1.03 -1.45 6.65
N THR A 110 1.78 -0.48 6.12
CA THR A 110 2.13 0.75 6.85
C THR A 110 0.88 1.53 7.24
N HIS A 111 -0.08 1.73 6.33
CA HIS A 111 -1.31 2.46 6.68
C HIS A 111 -2.12 1.70 7.73
N VAL A 112 -2.17 0.37 7.68
CA VAL A 112 -2.87 -0.44 8.69
C VAL A 112 -2.21 -0.28 10.04
N THR A 113 -0.87 -0.32 10.11
CA THR A 113 -0.14 -0.11 11.37
C THR A 113 -0.35 1.28 11.95
N VAL A 114 -0.38 2.32 11.11
CA VAL A 114 -0.71 3.69 11.54
C VAL A 114 -2.16 3.77 12.05
N GLY A 115 -3.09 3.06 11.40
CA GLY A 115 -4.48 2.99 11.85
C GLY A 115 -4.66 2.29 13.21
N ILE A 116 -3.77 1.35 13.57
CA ILE A 116 -3.81 0.63 14.85
C ILE A 116 -3.13 1.44 15.96
N HIS A 117 -1.95 1.97 15.70
CA HIS A 117 -1.10 2.60 16.72
C HIS A 117 -1.23 4.13 16.80
N GLY A 118 -1.90 4.76 15.83
CA GLY A 118 -2.12 6.20 15.83
C GLY A 118 -0.81 6.97 15.73
N SER A 119 -0.53 7.84 16.70
CA SER A 119 0.66 8.71 16.72
C SER A 119 1.93 8.05 17.28
N ASP A 120 1.85 6.78 17.74
CA ASP A 120 2.99 6.07 18.31
C ASP A 120 3.89 5.47 17.23
N ILE A 121 4.87 6.26 16.77
CA ILE A 121 5.77 5.89 15.67
C ILE A 121 6.64 4.67 16.01
N GLU A 122 7.07 4.50 17.25
CA GLU A 122 7.92 3.36 17.62
C GLU A 122 7.18 2.04 17.43
N HIS A 123 5.94 1.95 17.93
CA HIS A 123 5.11 0.76 17.76
C HIS A 123 4.63 0.58 16.31
N ILE A 124 4.44 1.66 15.54
CA ILE A 124 4.18 1.56 14.09
C ILE A 124 5.33 0.83 13.39
N LEU A 125 6.56 1.26 13.64
CA LEU A 125 7.75 0.69 13.02
C LEU A 125 8.00 -0.75 13.47
N GLU A 126 7.79 -1.05 14.76
CA GLU A 126 7.90 -2.40 15.28
C GLU A 126 6.89 -3.34 14.59
N THR A 127 5.61 -2.99 14.60
CA THR A 127 4.56 -3.82 14.00
C THR A 127 4.74 -3.95 12.48
N TYR A 128 5.17 -2.89 11.80
CA TYR A 128 5.50 -2.95 10.38
C TYR A 128 6.59 -3.99 10.10
N ASN A 129 7.71 -3.93 10.82
CA ASN A 129 8.82 -4.86 10.65
C ASN A 129 8.46 -6.31 11.01
N LEU A 130 7.50 -6.53 11.91
CA LEU A 130 7.02 -7.88 12.27
C LEU A 130 6.09 -8.48 11.20
N ILE A 131 5.41 -7.65 10.41
CA ILE A 131 4.46 -8.09 9.37
C ILE A 131 5.13 -8.21 7.99
N SER A 132 6.05 -7.30 7.66
CA SER A 132 6.71 -7.20 6.34
C SER A 132 7.63 -8.37 6.02
#